data_AF-A0A2M4CQ80-F1
#
_entry.id   AF-A0A2M4CQ80-F1
#
_cell.length_a   1.000
_cell.length_b   1.000
_cell.length_c   1.000
_cell.angle_alpha   90.00
_cell.angle_beta   90.00
_cell.angle_gamma   90.00
#
_symmetry.space_group_name_H-M   'P 1'
#
loop_
_entity.id
_entity.type
_entity.pdbx_description
1 polymer ?
#
loop_
_entity_poly.entity_id
_entity_poly.type
_entity_poly.pdbx_seq_one_letter_code
_entity_poly.pdbx_strand_id
1 'polypeptide(L)'
;MMLNEEVDDTEFFQQDFTTASDWELFNARLEEIFHEWKLSFGQAGFRALQHHELVRCEWNVQRETIKFTDVELEVAHYRAILPEGPPDSQPGCQAFVDLMSIENDYCVAVGGDELHPLAQWYGLREFVVVAPVKKSISNESQIRILMSSVHIAVAESSCDVPVFVQVMDKVQNVFLGVCESGSVRLSFDIVHLHLTPPTCKYLSGLLEVFKGKIGIAYVDPVAVSVRFTYSLAHFGTSAYVSERVIPFAERTGIEMASVSLPFGVAIDPLAKLIVHCTWPQVADNVVVDSQTYSDFDPMTAPLWSLRVQLEDTPVCYLAECLGEYLQIVDSRRALTEYFSELAFGATQNLPGTHNPLDLLTESKIPSLSSVLPTIRGGSGGSKKPAKLEGPLTDEQLKDMLYYLFPDAEKPVPRWPYPTTSGRAAEFDPLKIKSADPDSLVHRLATLLALCNAYFGGKRALAQLWAEFTQEMRYRVERCIQIPGVAGGFPDSRTCLLHQKLQMLNVCMERRTLREGGLPFSMTSGATTSGLSGAGTGTAGGDSDEEFFDCDEEEQER
;
A
#
# COMPACT_ATOMS: atom_id res chain seq x y z
N MET A 1 56.07 -39.60 72.22
CA MET A 1 55.10 -38.50 72.07
C MET A 1 55.07 -38.12 70.60
N MET A 2 54.21 -38.76 69.83
CA MET A 2 53.72 -38.25 68.55
C MET A 2 52.25 -37.94 68.80
N LEU A 3 51.86 -36.69 68.53
CA LEU A 3 50.48 -36.23 68.68
C LEU A 3 49.65 -36.81 67.55
N ASN A 4 48.52 -37.41 67.90
CA ASN A 4 47.47 -37.81 66.97
C ASN A 4 46.82 -36.53 66.41
N GLU A 5 46.90 -36.33 65.09
CA GLU A 5 45.94 -35.50 64.38
C GLU A 5 44.68 -36.35 64.16
N GLU A 6 43.59 -35.98 64.82
CA GLU A 6 42.26 -36.46 64.52
C GLU A 6 41.86 -35.88 63.15
N VAL A 7 41.80 -36.74 62.14
CA VAL A 7 41.24 -36.40 60.83
C VAL A 7 39.74 -36.28 61.03
N ASP A 8 39.23 -35.07 60.80
CA ASP A 8 37.82 -34.74 60.87
C ASP A 8 37.06 -35.40 59.71
N ASP A 9 36.49 -36.59 59.97
CA ASP A 9 35.66 -37.35 59.02
C ASP A 9 34.30 -36.68 58.72
N THR A 10 34.06 -35.42 59.12
CA THR A 10 32.81 -34.69 58.82
C THR A 10 32.85 -33.86 57.54
N GLU A 11 33.98 -33.80 56.82
CA GLU A 11 34.04 -33.29 55.43
C GLU A 11 33.64 -34.36 54.38
N PHE A 12 32.72 -35.25 54.74
CA PHE A 12 32.07 -36.12 53.76
C PHE A 12 31.14 -35.29 52.88
N PHE A 13 31.65 -34.90 51.70
CA PHE A 13 30.93 -34.41 50.52
C PHE A 13 29.39 -34.53 50.61
N GLN A 14 28.74 -33.50 51.13
CA GLN A 14 27.36 -33.20 50.76
C GLN A 14 27.40 -32.65 49.34
N GLN A 15 27.42 -33.55 48.35
CA GLN A 15 27.00 -33.19 47.01
C GLN A 15 25.52 -32.81 47.11
N ASP A 16 25.22 -31.52 47.03
CA ASP A 16 23.86 -31.04 46.86
C ASP A 16 23.28 -31.65 45.57
N PHE A 17 22.46 -32.68 45.71
CA PHE A 17 21.65 -33.25 44.62
C PHE A 17 20.43 -32.37 44.29
N THR A 18 20.40 -31.12 44.76
CA THR A 18 19.27 -30.18 44.62
C THR A 18 19.48 -29.15 43.51
N THR A 19 20.57 -29.20 42.74
CA THR A 19 20.72 -28.36 41.55
C THR A 19 19.84 -28.90 40.45
N ALA A 20 18.73 -28.21 40.17
CA ALA A 20 17.85 -28.53 39.05
C ALA A 20 18.67 -28.63 37.75
N SER A 21 18.48 -29.72 37.02
CA SER A 21 19.11 -29.91 35.72
C SER A 21 18.63 -28.86 34.72
N ASP A 22 19.43 -28.59 33.68
CA ASP A 22 19.01 -27.70 32.58
C ASP A 22 17.69 -28.13 31.94
N TRP A 23 17.37 -29.43 31.99
CA TRP A 23 16.12 -30.00 31.51
C TRP A 23 14.94 -29.74 32.44
N GLU A 24 15.12 -29.85 33.75
CA GLU A 24 14.08 -29.48 34.73
C GLU A 24 13.81 -27.98 34.71
N LEU A 25 14.85 -27.14 34.60
CA LEU A 25 14.70 -25.69 34.47
C LEU A 25 13.94 -25.32 33.19
N PHE A 26 14.23 -26.02 32.09
CA PHE A 26 13.53 -25.84 30.83
C PHE A 26 12.05 -26.23 30.91
N ASN A 27 11.73 -27.39 31.49
CA ASN A 27 10.34 -27.84 31.68
C ASN A 27 9.58 -26.85 32.56
N ALA A 28 10.17 -26.44 33.69
CA ALA A 28 9.56 -25.47 34.60
C ALA A 28 9.28 -24.13 33.91
N ARG A 29 10.20 -23.63 33.07
CA ARG A 29 9.95 -22.40 32.31
C ARG A 29 8.86 -22.57 31.26
N LEU A 30 8.77 -23.72 30.61
CA LEU A 30 7.73 -24.00 29.62
C LEU A 30 6.34 -24.10 30.27
N GLU A 31 6.26 -24.71 31.44
CA GLU A 31 5.05 -24.75 32.29
C GLU A 31 4.63 -23.36 32.76
N GLU A 32 5.59 -22.53 33.20
CA GLU A 32 5.34 -21.14 33.59
C GLU A 32 4.69 -20.35 32.44
N ILE A 33 5.23 -20.46 31.22
CA ILE A 33 4.68 -19.83 30.01
C ILE A 33 3.24 -20.31 29.77
N PHE A 34 2.97 -21.61 29.89
CA PHE A 34 1.62 -22.16 29.66
C PHE A 34 0.61 -21.65 30.69
N HIS A 35 1.04 -21.45 31.94
CA HIS A 35 0.22 -20.84 32.98
C HIS A 35 0.02 -19.33 32.78
N GLU A 36 1.06 -18.59 32.40
CA GLU A 36 1.00 -17.16 32.11
C GLU A 36 0.04 -16.86 30.95
N TRP A 37 0.10 -17.66 29.88
CA TRP A 37 -0.77 -17.55 28.71
C TRP A 37 -2.16 -18.18 28.93
N LYS A 38 -2.37 -18.81 30.10
CA LYS A 38 -3.63 -19.47 30.49
C LYS A 38 -4.09 -20.50 29.47
N LEU A 39 -3.20 -21.36 29.01
CA LEU A 39 -3.53 -22.41 28.03
C LEU A 39 -4.33 -23.58 28.64
N SER A 40 -4.54 -23.58 29.95
CA SER A 40 -5.39 -24.53 30.67
C SER A 40 -6.82 -24.02 30.76
N PHE A 41 -7.53 -23.94 29.63
CA PHE A 41 -8.95 -23.62 29.64
C PHE A 41 -9.81 -24.89 29.57
N GLY A 42 -9.78 -25.65 30.65
CA GLY A 42 -10.85 -26.59 30.93
C GLY A 42 -12.20 -25.85 30.95
N GLN A 43 -13.10 -26.24 30.03
CA GLN A 43 -14.54 -25.98 30.08
C GLN A 43 -15.05 -24.57 29.70
N ALA A 44 -14.35 -23.80 28.87
CA ALA A 44 -15.00 -22.67 28.19
C ALA A 44 -15.70 -23.17 26.91
N GLY A 45 -17.03 -22.99 26.83
CA GLY A 45 -17.76 -23.30 25.60
C GLY A 45 -17.23 -22.49 24.43
N PHE A 46 -16.93 -23.15 23.31
CA PHE A 46 -16.47 -22.50 22.08
C PHE A 46 -17.48 -22.69 20.96
N ARG A 47 -17.54 -21.71 20.05
CA ARG A 47 -18.36 -21.81 18.82
C ARG A 47 -17.68 -22.67 17.76
N ALA A 48 -18.46 -23.21 16.82
CA ALA A 48 -17.91 -23.82 15.62
C ALA A 48 -17.34 -22.76 14.66
N LEU A 49 -16.25 -23.10 13.98
CA LEU A 49 -15.67 -22.25 12.93
C LEU A 49 -16.61 -22.13 11.73
N GLN A 50 -16.70 -20.94 11.16
CA GLN A 50 -17.46 -20.70 9.93
C GLN A 50 -16.60 -21.00 8.68
N HIS A 51 -17.27 -21.06 7.52
CA HIS A 51 -16.64 -21.33 6.24
C HIS A 51 -15.52 -20.32 5.91
N HIS A 52 -14.30 -20.83 5.73
CA HIS A 52 -13.08 -20.07 5.43
C HIS A 52 -12.78 -18.92 6.40
N GLU A 53 -13.17 -19.06 7.66
CA GLU A 53 -13.03 -18.03 8.68
C GLU A 53 -11.56 -17.81 9.10
N LEU A 54 -10.75 -18.87 9.16
CA LEU A 54 -9.35 -18.81 9.59
C LEU A 54 -8.46 -17.95 8.68
N VAL A 55 -8.85 -17.83 7.42
CA VAL A 55 -8.14 -17.01 6.41
C VAL A 55 -8.51 -15.54 6.52
N ARG A 56 -9.71 -15.24 6.99
CA ARG A 56 -10.27 -13.89 7.00
C ARG A 56 -10.07 -13.19 8.35
N CYS A 57 -9.74 -13.94 9.39
CA CYS A 57 -9.52 -13.40 10.72
C CYS A 57 -8.10 -12.84 10.89
N GLU A 58 -7.97 -11.91 11.83
CA GLU A 58 -6.68 -11.48 12.34
C GLU A 58 -6.14 -12.52 13.34
N TRP A 59 -4.81 -12.60 13.44
CA TRP A 59 -4.12 -13.55 14.32
C TRP A 59 -3.36 -12.79 15.42
N ASN A 60 -3.63 -13.14 16.67
CA ASN A 60 -2.82 -12.72 17.81
C ASN A 60 -1.65 -13.69 17.97
N VAL A 61 -0.42 -13.18 17.98
CA VAL A 61 0.80 -13.98 18.14
C VAL A 61 1.63 -13.48 19.32
N GLN A 62 1.60 -14.21 20.42
CA GLN A 62 2.45 -13.97 21.59
C GLN A 62 3.73 -14.78 21.47
N ARG A 63 4.88 -14.18 21.82
CA ARG A 63 6.21 -14.83 21.67
C ARG A 63 7.03 -14.69 22.93
N GLU A 64 7.69 -15.78 23.30
CA GLU A 64 8.69 -15.81 24.36
C GLU A 64 9.90 -16.64 23.94
N THR A 65 11.06 -16.32 24.50
CA THR A 65 12.31 -17.02 24.20
C THR A 65 12.77 -17.79 25.43
N ILE A 66 13.06 -19.07 25.23
CA ILE A 66 13.57 -19.97 26.27
C ILE A 66 14.87 -20.61 25.81
N LYS A 67 15.73 -20.95 26.76
CA LYS A 67 17.03 -21.55 26.49
C LYS A 67 17.05 -22.98 27.00
N PHE A 68 17.41 -23.91 26.14
CA PHE A 68 17.69 -25.30 26.51
C PHE A 68 19.13 -25.62 26.17
N THR A 69 19.98 -25.77 27.19
CA THR A 69 21.44 -25.95 27.02
C THR A 69 22.06 -24.83 26.16
N ASP A 70 22.54 -25.12 24.95
CA ASP A 70 23.12 -24.15 24.00
C ASP A 70 22.15 -23.71 22.89
N VAL A 71 20.88 -24.14 22.95
CA VAL A 71 19.87 -23.85 21.93
C VAL A 71 18.87 -22.84 22.46
N GLU A 72 18.75 -21.70 21.77
CA GLU A 72 17.68 -20.72 21.97
C GLU A 72 16.46 -21.13 21.14
N LEU A 73 15.34 -21.29 21.83
CA LEU A 73 14.04 -21.65 21.27
C LEU A 73 13.07 -20.48 21.47
N GLU A 74 12.26 -20.20 20.46
CA GLU A 74 11.12 -19.31 20.52
C GLU A 74 9.85 -20.15 20.70
N VAL A 75 9.07 -19.82 21.72
CA VAL A 75 7.72 -20.32 21.91
C VAL A 75 6.78 -19.24 21.39
N ALA A 76 5.96 -19.59 20.41
CA ALA A 76 4.99 -18.69 19.82
C ALA A 76 3.57 -19.27 19.97
N HIS A 77 2.68 -18.53 20.63
CA HIS A 77 1.26 -18.86 20.74
C HIS A 77 0.47 -18.11 19.68
N TYR A 78 -0.16 -18.87 18.80
CA TYR A 78 -1.01 -18.37 17.71
C TYR A 78 -2.46 -18.55 18.11
N ARG A 79 -3.25 -17.47 18.06
CA ARG A 79 -4.68 -17.49 18.35
C ARG A 79 -5.46 -16.62 17.37
N ALA A 80 -6.44 -17.21 16.70
CA ALA A 80 -7.35 -16.50 15.80
C ALA A 80 -8.27 -15.56 16.60
N ILE A 81 -8.35 -14.29 16.19
CA ILE A 81 -9.25 -13.30 16.76
C ILE A 81 -10.60 -13.45 16.08
N LEU A 82 -11.53 -14.07 16.78
CA LEU A 82 -12.85 -14.42 16.26
C LEU A 82 -13.94 -13.61 16.98
N PRO A 83 -14.97 -13.13 16.25
CA PRO A 83 -16.11 -12.48 16.89
C PRO A 83 -16.80 -13.46 17.85
N GLU A 84 -17.20 -12.96 19.01
CA GLU A 84 -17.97 -13.74 19.98
C GLU A 84 -19.27 -14.21 19.31
N GLY A 85 -19.38 -15.52 19.10
CA GLY A 85 -20.56 -16.13 18.49
C GLY A 85 -21.64 -16.43 19.53
N PRO A 86 -22.89 -16.69 19.08
CA PRO A 86 -23.93 -17.20 19.95
C PRO A 86 -23.45 -18.50 20.64
N PRO A 87 -23.96 -18.79 21.85
CA PRO A 87 -23.48 -19.88 22.70
C PRO A 87 -23.94 -21.25 22.21
N ASP A 88 -23.47 -21.67 21.04
CA ASP A 88 -23.40 -23.09 20.72
C ASP A 88 -22.13 -23.64 21.38
N SER A 89 -22.13 -23.69 22.71
CA SER A 89 -21.04 -24.25 23.49
C SER A 89 -20.97 -25.75 23.19
N GLN A 90 -20.20 -26.14 22.18
CA GLN A 90 -19.94 -27.55 21.94
C GLN A 90 -19.13 -28.10 23.11
N PRO A 91 -19.60 -29.18 23.76
CA PRO A 91 -18.81 -29.83 24.81
C PRO A 91 -17.63 -30.55 24.16
N GLY A 92 -16.41 -30.34 24.67
CA GLY A 92 -15.22 -31.06 24.22
C GLY A 92 -13.96 -30.21 24.25
N CYS A 93 -12.91 -30.70 23.59
CA CYS A 93 -11.70 -29.94 23.30
C CYS A 93 -11.86 -29.20 21.97
N GLN A 94 -11.52 -27.91 21.97
CA GLN A 94 -11.62 -27.04 20.82
C GLN A 94 -10.85 -27.57 19.61
N ALA A 95 -9.61 -28.03 19.83
CA ALA A 95 -8.76 -28.59 18.78
C ALA A 95 -9.35 -29.86 18.15
N PHE A 96 -10.08 -30.67 18.92
CA PHE A 96 -10.67 -31.91 18.40
C PHE A 96 -11.86 -31.61 17.48
N VAL A 97 -12.68 -30.61 17.84
CA VAL A 97 -13.78 -30.16 16.99
C VAL A 97 -13.24 -29.50 15.72
N ASP A 98 -12.21 -28.65 15.86
CA ASP A 98 -11.58 -27.96 14.73
C ASP A 98 -10.99 -28.96 13.71
N LEU A 99 -10.27 -29.99 14.19
CA LEU A 99 -9.67 -31.01 13.33
C LEU A 99 -10.70 -31.82 12.53
N MET A 100 -11.91 -31.96 13.06
CA MET A 100 -13.01 -32.69 12.40
C MET A 100 -13.89 -31.78 11.53
N SER A 101 -13.65 -30.47 11.53
CA SER A 101 -14.41 -29.50 10.76
C SER A 101 -13.88 -29.38 9.34
N ILE A 102 -14.79 -29.49 8.37
CA ILE A 102 -14.48 -29.28 6.94
C ILE A 102 -14.59 -27.81 6.50
N GLU A 103 -15.06 -26.93 7.38
CA GLU A 103 -15.39 -25.54 7.02
C GLU A 103 -14.16 -24.74 6.57
N ASN A 104 -12.98 -25.17 6.99
CA ASN A 104 -11.71 -24.54 6.66
C ASN A 104 -10.79 -25.44 5.81
N ASP A 105 -11.34 -26.51 5.22
CA ASP A 105 -10.60 -27.36 4.28
C ASP A 105 -10.12 -26.54 3.08
N TYR A 106 -8.84 -26.69 2.76
CA TYR A 106 -8.21 -26.03 1.62
C TYR A 106 -8.38 -24.50 1.59
N CYS A 107 -8.40 -23.88 2.78
CA CYS A 107 -8.28 -22.45 2.98
C CYS A 107 -7.00 -21.89 2.33
N VAL A 108 -7.14 -20.81 1.57
CA VAL A 108 -6.00 -20.11 0.95
C VAL A 108 -6.18 -18.61 1.09
N ALA A 109 -5.17 -17.92 1.66
CA ALA A 109 -5.16 -16.48 1.81
C ALA A 109 -5.18 -15.73 0.46
N VAL A 110 -6.02 -14.70 0.39
CA VAL A 110 -6.10 -13.77 -0.73
C VAL A 110 -5.43 -12.48 -0.27
N GLY A 111 -4.16 -12.29 -0.66
CA GLY A 111 -3.30 -11.22 -0.15
C GLY A 111 -2.12 -11.81 0.63
N GLY A 112 -0.96 -11.15 0.54
CA GLY A 112 0.36 -11.70 0.90
C GLY A 112 0.62 -12.08 2.36
N ASP A 113 -0.36 -11.99 3.26
CA ASP A 113 -0.25 -12.58 4.59
C ASP A 113 -0.59 -14.07 4.51
N GLU A 114 0.45 -14.91 4.44
CA GLU A 114 0.29 -16.35 4.42
C GLU A 114 -0.23 -16.84 5.78
N LEU A 115 -1.38 -17.52 5.74
CA LEU A 115 -1.90 -18.27 6.88
C LEU A 115 -0.84 -19.29 7.34
N HIS A 116 -0.63 -19.40 8.66
CA HIS A 116 0.35 -20.34 9.20
C HIS A 116 0.06 -21.78 8.74
N PRO A 117 1.06 -22.57 8.30
CA PRO A 117 0.84 -23.90 7.72
C PRO A 117 0.03 -24.84 8.61
N LEU A 118 0.24 -24.81 9.93
CA LEU A 118 -0.51 -25.64 10.88
C LEU A 118 -2.02 -25.29 10.93
N ALA A 119 -2.38 -24.02 10.82
CA ALA A 119 -3.78 -23.61 10.72
C ALA A 119 -4.39 -24.08 9.40
N GLN A 120 -3.61 -24.05 8.31
CA GLN A 120 -4.05 -24.50 7.00
C GLN A 120 -4.20 -26.02 6.88
N TRP A 121 -3.29 -26.80 7.47
CA TRP A 121 -3.26 -28.26 7.32
C TRP A 121 -4.16 -28.99 8.31
N TYR A 122 -4.25 -28.51 9.55
CA TYR A 122 -5.05 -29.13 10.61
C TYR A 122 -6.33 -28.37 10.95
N GLY A 123 -6.59 -27.21 10.32
CA GLY A 123 -7.78 -26.41 10.60
C GLY A 123 -7.81 -25.79 11.99
N LEU A 124 -6.66 -25.66 12.67
CA LEU A 124 -6.58 -25.22 14.06
C LEU A 124 -6.68 -23.70 14.16
N ARG A 125 -7.55 -23.21 15.07
CA ARG A 125 -7.68 -21.78 15.37
C ARG A 125 -6.76 -21.28 16.49
N GLU A 126 -6.16 -22.20 17.24
CA GLU A 126 -5.28 -21.91 18.37
C GLU A 126 -4.25 -23.03 18.53
N PHE A 127 -2.96 -22.68 18.61
CA PHE A 127 -1.86 -23.62 18.79
C PHE A 127 -0.57 -22.92 19.25
N VAL A 128 0.35 -23.69 19.81
CA VAL A 128 1.68 -23.21 20.22
C VAL A 128 2.75 -23.85 19.35
N VAL A 129 3.75 -23.08 18.93
CA VAL A 129 4.91 -23.57 18.19
C VAL A 129 6.18 -23.26 18.96
N VAL A 130 6.97 -24.29 19.24
CA VAL A 130 8.33 -24.21 19.79
C VAL A 130 9.30 -24.40 18.63
N ALA A 131 9.98 -23.32 18.23
CA ALA A 131 10.89 -23.32 17.09
C ALA A 131 12.28 -22.82 17.49
N PRO A 132 13.37 -23.39 16.96
CA PRO A 132 14.70 -22.86 17.24
C PRO A 132 14.92 -21.49 16.60
N VAL A 133 15.52 -20.53 17.32
CA VAL A 133 15.73 -19.16 16.80
C VAL A 133 16.80 -19.16 15.70
N LYS A 134 17.96 -19.76 15.99
CA LYS A 134 19.17 -19.70 15.13
C LYS A 134 19.36 -20.94 14.26
N LYS A 135 19.66 -22.09 14.86
CA LYS A 135 20.01 -23.33 14.14
C LYS A 135 18.85 -24.32 14.18
N SER A 136 18.52 -24.90 13.03
CA SER A 136 17.56 -26.00 12.92
C SER A 136 17.98 -27.20 13.77
N ILE A 137 16.98 -27.96 14.23
CA ILE A 137 17.18 -29.16 15.05
C ILE A 137 16.89 -30.38 14.18
N SER A 138 17.93 -31.08 13.76
CA SER A 138 17.84 -32.30 12.95
C SER A 138 18.29 -33.56 13.69
N ASN A 139 18.86 -33.43 14.88
CA ASN A 139 19.31 -34.56 15.68
C ASN A 139 18.11 -35.23 16.37
N GLU A 140 17.89 -36.51 16.06
CA GLU A 140 16.79 -37.31 16.62
C GLU A 140 16.76 -37.34 18.15
N SER A 141 17.93 -37.39 18.80
CA SER A 141 17.99 -37.40 20.28
C SER A 141 17.50 -36.08 20.87
N GLN A 142 17.88 -34.94 20.26
CA GLN A 142 17.43 -33.62 20.70
C GLN A 142 15.93 -33.44 20.45
N ILE A 143 15.43 -33.91 19.29
CA ILE A 143 14.00 -33.90 18.97
C ILE A 143 13.20 -34.69 20.01
N ARG A 144 13.65 -35.91 20.35
CA ARG A 144 12.96 -36.75 21.34
C ARG A 144 12.97 -36.13 22.75
N ILE A 145 14.07 -35.48 23.15
CA ILE A 145 14.14 -34.77 24.44
C ILE A 145 13.17 -33.59 24.47
N LEU A 146 13.13 -32.78 23.42
CA LEU A 146 12.19 -31.64 23.33
C LEU A 146 10.74 -32.09 23.29
N MET A 147 10.42 -33.13 22.52
CA MET A 147 9.08 -33.71 22.53
C MET A 147 8.72 -34.27 23.92
N SER A 148 9.66 -34.91 24.61
CA SER A 148 9.44 -35.36 25.99
C SER A 148 9.15 -34.20 26.94
N SER A 149 9.88 -33.09 26.83
CA SER A 149 9.62 -31.88 27.60
C SER A 149 8.24 -31.29 27.32
N VAL A 150 7.84 -31.22 26.05
CA VAL A 150 6.50 -30.76 25.66
C VAL A 150 5.42 -31.68 26.20
N HIS A 151 5.60 -33.00 26.14
CA HIS A 151 4.67 -33.97 26.73
C HIS A 151 4.50 -33.76 28.24
N ILE A 152 5.59 -33.52 28.97
CA ILE A 152 5.54 -33.28 30.42
C ILE A 152 4.78 -31.99 30.69
N ALA A 153 5.14 -30.89 30.03
CA ALA A 153 4.50 -29.62 30.29
C ALA A 153 3.01 -29.61 29.92
N VAL A 154 2.62 -30.25 28.82
CA VAL A 154 1.20 -30.39 28.43
C VAL A 154 0.41 -31.17 29.48
N ALA A 155 0.98 -32.26 30.00
CA ALA A 155 0.33 -33.09 31.02
C ALA A 155 0.23 -32.38 32.38
N GLU A 156 1.33 -31.79 32.86
CA GLU A 156 1.38 -31.12 34.17
C GLU A 156 0.58 -29.82 34.19
N SER A 157 0.64 -29.02 33.11
CA SER A 157 -0.13 -27.78 33.03
C SER A 157 -1.59 -28.01 32.64
N SER A 158 -2.01 -29.25 32.36
CA SER A 158 -3.34 -29.57 31.81
C SER A 158 -3.71 -28.71 30.59
N CYS A 159 -2.76 -28.55 29.65
CA CYS A 159 -2.93 -27.77 28.43
C CYS A 159 -3.79 -28.52 27.40
N ASP A 160 -4.91 -27.92 26.98
CA ASP A 160 -5.78 -28.47 25.94
C ASP A 160 -5.53 -27.85 24.54
N VAL A 161 -4.54 -26.96 24.45
CA VAL A 161 -4.08 -26.35 23.20
C VAL A 161 -3.00 -27.22 22.56
N PRO A 162 -3.07 -27.52 21.25
CA PRO A 162 -2.03 -28.26 20.56
C PRO A 162 -0.68 -27.55 20.61
N VAL A 163 0.36 -28.27 21.04
CA VAL A 163 1.75 -27.77 21.10
C VAL A 163 2.59 -28.52 20.07
N PHE A 164 3.28 -27.77 19.23
CA PHE A 164 4.13 -28.27 18.15
C PHE A 164 5.58 -27.88 18.37
N VAL A 165 6.51 -28.75 17.98
CA VAL A 165 7.94 -28.48 17.89
C VAL A 165 8.31 -28.45 16.41
N GLN A 166 8.90 -27.34 15.96
CA GLN A 166 9.46 -27.25 14.61
C GLN A 166 10.81 -27.96 14.57
N VAL A 167 10.91 -28.97 13.72
CA VAL A 167 12.11 -29.79 13.53
C VAL A 167 12.62 -29.67 12.11
N MET A 168 13.84 -30.15 11.87
CA MET A 168 14.52 -30.06 10.57
C MET A 168 14.70 -28.60 10.12
N ASP A 169 14.92 -28.38 8.82
CA ASP A 169 15.06 -27.03 8.26
C ASP A 169 13.72 -26.28 8.34
N LYS A 170 13.76 -25.01 8.74
CA LYS A 170 12.57 -24.15 8.86
C LYS A 170 11.80 -24.07 7.55
N VAL A 171 12.50 -24.09 6.42
CA VAL A 171 11.90 -24.03 5.08
C VAL A 171 11.05 -25.27 4.78
N GLN A 172 11.33 -26.41 5.43
CA GLN A 172 10.59 -27.66 5.23
C GLN A 172 9.27 -27.71 5.99
N ASN A 173 9.02 -26.78 6.93
CA ASN A 173 7.79 -26.72 7.73
C ASN A 173 7.41 -28.07 8.36
N VAL A 174 8.39 -28.78 8.93
CA VAL A 174 8.17 -30.06 9.62
C VAL A 174 7.87 -29.80 11.09
N PHE A 175 6.68 -30.20 11.53
CA PHE A 175 6.23 -30.04 12.90
C PHE A 175 5.83 -31.39 13.50
N LEU A 176 6.23 -31.60 14.75
CA LEU A 176 5.77 -32.71 15.58
C LEU A 176 5.00 -32.14 16.75
N GLY A 177 3.79 -32.61 17.01
CA GLY A 177 2.93 -32.01 18.03
C GLY A 177 2.15 -33.00 18.87
N VAL A 178 1.66 -32.50 19.99
CA VAL A 178 0.78 -33.22 20.90
C VAL A 178 -0.35 -32.31 21.40
N CYS A 179 -1.51 -32.89 21.61
CA CYS A 179 -2.63 -32.28 22.32
C CYS A 179 -3.22 -33.33 23.26
N GLU A 180 -3.48 -32.96 24.52
CA GLU A 180 -4.11 -33.84 25.50
C GLU A 180 -5.38 -33.19 26.03
N SER A 181 -6.47 -33.97 26.06
CA SER A 181 -7.72 -33.53 26.68
C SER A 181 -8.42 -34.71 27.32
N GLY A 182 -8.57 -34.67 28.64
CA GLY A 182 -9.16 -35.75 29.41
C GLY A 182 -8.36 -37.05 29.27
N SER A 183 -9.00 -38.10 28.76
CA SER A 183 -8.36 -39.41 28.55
C SER A 183 -7.83 -39.63 27.13
N VAL A 184 -7.88 -38.60 26.28
CA VAL A 184 -7.51 -38.70 24.86
C VAL A 184 -6.25 -37.89 24.60
N ARG A 185 -5.28 -38.52 23.94
CA ARG A 185 -4.07 -37.89 23.43
C ARG A 185 -4.09 -37.93 21.90
N LEU A 186 -3.85 -36.78 21.28
CA LEU A 186 -3.61 -36.65 19.85
C LEU A 186 -2.12 -36.41 19.60
N SER A 187 -1.58 -37.13 18.63
CA SER A 187 -0.22 -36.93 18.12
C SER A 187 -0.28 -36.39 16.70
N PHE A 188 0.45 -35.32 16.43
CA PHE A 188 0.56 -34.70 15.12
C PHE A 188 1.95 -34.97 14.56
N ASP A 189 2.03 -35.76 13.49
CA ASP A 189 3.30 -36.12 12.86
C ASP A 189 3.33 -35.65 11.41
N ILE A 190 4.17 -34.66 11.12
CA ILE A 190 4.46 -34.24 9.75
C ILE A 190 5.74 -34.91 9.28
N VAL A 191 5.68 -35.52 8.10
CA VAL A 191 6.83 -36.18 7.48
C VAL A 191 7.09 -35.55 6.12
N HIS A 192 8.32 -35.10 5.91
CA HIS A 192 8.77 -34.61 4.61
C HIS A 192 9.38 -35.75 3.80
N LEU A 193 8.78 -36.07 2.64
CA LEU A 193 9.25 -37.14 1.74
C LEU A 193 9.86 -36.52 0.48
N HIS A 194 11.15 -36.75 0.26
CA HIS A 194 11.84 -36.23 -0.93
C HIS A 194 11.32 -36.84 -2.24
N LEU A 195 10.92 -38.11 -2.19
CA LEU A 195 10.29 -38.83 -3.28
C LEU A 195 8.97 -39.39 -2.75
N THR A 196 7.86 -39.09 -3.42
CA THR A 196 6.55 -39.63 -3.06
C THR A 196 6.53 -41.15 -3.30
N PRO A 197 6.40 -41.98 -2.27
CA PRO A 197 6.28 -43.42 -2.44
C PRO A 197 5.02 -43.75 -3.27
N PRO A 198 5.02 -44.87 -4.03
CA PRO A 198 3.84 -45.28 -4.81
C PRO A 198 2.56 -45.40 -3.97
N THR A 199 2.68 -45.83 -2.71
CA THR A 199 1.57 -45.95 -1.75
C THR A 199 0.98 -44.61 -1.32
N CYS A 200 1.72 -43.50 -1.46
CA CYS A 200 1.24 -42.17 -1.10
C CYS A 200 0.81 -41.34 -2.33
N LYS A 201 0.84 -41.93 -3.53
CA LYS A 201 0.56 -41.21 -4.77
C LYS A 201 -0.93 -41.19 -5.14
N TYR A 202 -1.67 -42.22 -4.76
CA TYR A 202 -3.08 -42.41 -5.09
C TYR A 202 -3.90 -42.57 -3.81
N LEU A 203 -5.18 -42.20 -3.86
CA LEU A 203 -6.10 -42.27 -2.73
C LEU A 203 -6.16 -43.66 -2.10
N SER A 204 -6.20 -44.71 -2.93
CA SER A 204 -6.25 -46.11 -2.47
C SER A 204 -5.12 -46.46 -1.50
N GLY A 205 -3.88 -46.06 -1.81
CA GLY A 205 -2.74 -46.31 -0.92
C GLY A 205 -2.74 -45.42 0.32
N LEU A 206 -3.21 -44.17 0.21
CA LEU A 206 -3.38 -43.28 1.37
C LEU A 206 -4.44 -43.82 2.35
N LEU A 207 -5.54 -44.37 1.84
CA LEU A 207 -6.58 -45.02 2.62
C LEU A 207 -6.07 -46.29 3.32
N GLU A 208 -5.20 -47.06 2.66
CA GLU A 208 -4.58 -48.25 3.25
C GLU A 208 -3.68 -47.85 4.44
N VAL A 209 -2.86 -46.80 4.27
CA VAL A 209 -2.03 -46.24 5.36
C VAL A 209 -2.92 -45.71 6.50
N PHE A 210 -4.00 -45.00 6.20
CA PHE A 210 -4.93 -44.48 7.19
C PHE A 210 -5.59 -45.61 7.99
N LYS A 211 -6.24 -46.56 7.32
CA LYS A 211 -6.92 -47.70 7.97
C LYS A 211 -5.94 -48.58 8.75
N GLY A 212 -4.72 -48.74 8.25
CA GLY A 212 -3.65 -49.45 8.95
C GLY A 212 -3.26 -48.82 10.29
N LYS A 213 -3.34 -47.49 10.42
CA LYS A 213 -3.04 -46.77 11.67
C LYS A 213 -4.13 -46.86 12.73
N ILE A 214 -5.39 -47.14 12.36
CA ILE A 214 -6.51 -47.25 13.32
C ILE A 214 -6.32 -48.48 14.24
N GLY A 215 -5.57 -49.49 13.80
CA GLY A 215 -5.22 -50.66 14.62
C GLY A 215 -6.38 -51.65 14.84
N ILE A 216 -7.53 -51.41 14.22
CA ILE A 216 -8.71 -52.29 14.18
C ILE A 216 -9.20 -52.47 12.75
N ALA A 217 -9.91 -53.58 12.48
CA ALA A 217 -10.56 -53.81 11.20
C ALA A 217 -11.71 -52.79 11.01
N TYR A 218 -11.40 -51.64 10.44
CA TYR A 218 -12.36 -50.56 10.20
C TYR A 218 -13.24 -50.90 9.00
N VAL A 219 -14.55 -51.08 9.25
CA VAL A 219 -15.53 -51.53 8.23
C VAL A 219 -16.34 -50.37 7.67
N ASP A 220 -16.45 -49.27 8.40
CA ASP A 220 -17.23 -48.12 7.99
C ASP A 220 -16.56 -47.37 6.82
N PRO A 221 -17.34 -46.75 5.92
CA PRO A 221 -16.78 -45.94 4.85
C PRO A 221 -16.07 -44.70 5.42
N VAL A 222 -14.96 -44.33 4.80
CA VAL A 222 -14.18 -43.13 5.13
C VAL A 222 -14.58 -42.02 4.18
N ALA A 223 -14.97 -40.86 4.71
CA ALA A 223 -15.20 -39.67 3.89
C ALA A 223 -13.87 -38.98 3.60
N VAL A 224 -13.64 -38.64 2.34
CA VAL A 224 -12.41 -38.00 1.85
C VAL A 224 -12.75 -36.80 0.97
N SER A 225 -12.04 -35.70 1.17
CA SER A 225 -12.10 -34.55 0.27
C SER A 225 -10.88 -34.61 -0.66
N VAL A 226 -11.09 -34.46 -1.97
CA VAL A 226 -10.01 -34.47 -2.98
C VAL A 226 -10.02 -33.16 -3.74
N ARG A 227 -8.85 -32.54 -3.93
CA ARG A 227 -8.69 -31.33 -4.75
C ARG A 227 -7.54 -31.49 -5.73
N PHE A 228 -7.83 -31.34 -7.01
CA PHE A 228 -6.80 -31.18 -8.04
C PHE A 228 -6.51 -29.70 -8.25
N THR A 229 -5.22 -29.36 -8.29
CA THR A 229 -4.75 -27.99 -8.45
C THR A 229 -3.92 -27.88 -9.72
N TYR A 230 -4.44 -27.14 -10.69
CA TYR A 230 -3.78 -26.84 -11.95
C TYR A 230 -3.18 -25.45 -11.89
N SER A 231 -1.89 -25.35 -12.19
CA SER A 231 -1.15 -24.09 -12.17
C SER A 231 -0.71 -23.75 -13.59
N LEU A 232 -1.30 -22.72 -14.17
CA LEU A 232 -0.82 -22.11 -15.41
C LEU A 232 0.04 -20.89 -15.04
N ALA A 233 1.34 -21.00 -15.29
CA ALA A 233 2.30 -19.91 -15.11
C ALA A 233 2.88 -19.52 -16.48
N HIS A 234 3.57 -18.37 -16.54
CA HIS A 234 4.23 -17.86 -17.73
C HIS A 234 3.25 -17.45 -18.84
N PHE A 235 2.48 -16.40 -18.58
CA PHE A 235 1.70 -15.73 -19.62
C PHE A 235 2.66 -15.05 -20.60
N GLY A 236 2.47 -15.29 -21.90
CA GLY A 236 3.30 -14.67 -22.93
C GLY A 236 3.09 -13.16 -22.96
N THR A 237 4.16 -12.39 -23.19
CA THR A 237 4.15 -10.91 -23.30
C THR A 237 3.18 -10.37 -24.36
N SER A 238 2.70 -11.22 -25.27
CA SER A 238 1.72 -10.89 -26.31
C SER A 238 0.26 -10.99 -25.87
N ALA A 239 -0.04 -11.43 -24.64
CA ALA A 239 -1.43 -11.68 -24.22
C ALA A 239 -2.23 -10.38 -24.07
N TYR A 240 -1.58 -9.30 -23.62
CA TYR A 240 -2.20 -7.99 -23.44
C TYR A 240 -1.14 -6.89 -23.41
N VAL A 241 -1.32 -5.85 -24.23
CA VAL A 241 -0.56 -4.60 -24.18
C VAL A 241 -1.58 -3.47 -24.14
N SER A 242 -1.55 -2.67 -23.08
CA SER A 242 -2.45 -1.52 -22.97
C SER A 242 -2.01 -0.42 -23.94
N GLU A 243 -2.93 0.08 -24.76
CA GLU A 243 -2.69 1.23 -25.61
C GLU A 243 -2.40 2.47 -24.74
N ARG A 244 -1.18 3.02 -24.87
CA ARG A 244 -0.81 4.27 -24.22
C ARG A 244 -1.43 5.45 -24.97
N VAL A 245 -2.38 6.11 -24.34
CA VAL A 245 -2.90 7.41 -24.82
C VAL A 245 -2.10 8.53 -24.15
N ILE A 246 -1.28 9.23 -24.92
CA ILE A 246 -0.47 10.36 -24.43
C ILE A 246 -1.06 11.66 -24.98
N PRO A 247 -1.65 12.53 -24.13
CA PRO A 247 -2.17 13.83 -24.56
C PRO A 247 -1.09 14.66 -25.27
N PHE A 248 -1.43 15.38 -26.33
CA PHE A 248 -0.52 16.25 -27.11
C PHE A 248 0.58 15.54 -27.92
N ALA A 249 0.58 14.20 -27.99
CA ALA A 249 1.42 13.46 -28.93
C ALA A 249 0.82 13.51 -30.35
N GLU A 250 1.65 13.70 -31.38
CA GLU A 250 1.27 13.93 -32.80
C GLU A 250 0.46 12.79 -33.48
N ARG A 251 0.02 11.76 -32.77
CA ARG A 251 -0.45 10.49 -33.36
C ARG A 251 -1.90 10.08 -33.15
N THR A 252 -2.73 10.87 -32.49
CA THR A 252 -4.15 10.54 -32.37
C THR A 252 -4.98 11.64 -32.98
N GLY A 253 -5.57 11.38 -34.17
CA GLY A 253 -6.65 12.18 -34.75
C GLY A 253 -7.96 12.12 -33.94
N ILE A 254 -7.85 11.89 -32.63
CA ILE A 254 -8.92 11.89 -31.65
C ILE A 254 -8.72 13.18 -30.86
N GLU A 255 -9.64 14.13 -31.02
CA GLU A 255 -9.69 15.33 -30.18
C GLU A 255 -9.92 14.87 -28.72
N MET A 256 -8.86 14.87 -27.90
CA MET A 256 -8.97 14.49 -26.50
C MET A 256 -9.71 15.59 -25.73
N ALA A 257 -10.95 15.29 -25.34
CA ALA A 257 -11.78 16.18 -24.52
C ALA A 257 -11.23 16.38 -23.10
N SER A 258 -10.34 15.50 -22.62
CA SER A 258 -9.72 15.60 -21.28
C SER A 258 -8.24 15.18 -21.31
N VAL A 259 -7.40 15.96 -20.64
CA VAL A 259 -5.98 15.66 -20.41
C VAL A 259 -5.89 14.93 -19.08
N SER A 260 -5.41 13.69 -19.09
CA SER A 260 -5.24 12.87 -17.89
C SER A 260 -3.87 12.21 -17.86
N LEU A 261 -3.44 11.81 -16.67
CA LEU A 261 -2.22 11.01 -16.49
C LEU A 261 -2.42 9.61 -17.10
N PRO A 262 -1.34 8.99 -17.60
CA PRO A 262 -1.40 7.65 -18.16
C PRO A 262 -1.88 6.65 -17.10
N PHE A 263 -2.85 5.82 -17.44
CA PHE A 263 -3.36 4.77 -16.56
C PHE A 263 -3.20 3.40 -17.23
N GLY A 264 -3.00 2.37 -16.43
CA GLY A 264 -2.83 0.99 -16.90
C GLY A 264 -1.41 0.44 -16.73
N VAL A 265 -1.20 -0.71 -17.34
CA VAL A 265 -0.01 -1.56 -17.22
C VAL A 265 0.67 -1.73 -18.57
N ALA A 266 2.00 -1.86 -18.57
CA ALA A 266 2.78 -2.14 -19.77
C ALA A 266 2.51 -3.53 -20.33
N ILE A 267 2.38 -4.50 -19.42
CA ILE A 267 2.21 -5.92 -19.67
C ILE A 267 1.17 -6.41 -18.66
N ASP A 268 0.42 -7.46 -19.01
CA ASP A 268 -0.48 -8.14 -18.08
C ASP A 268 0.23 -8.48 -16.75
N PRO A 269 -0.23 -7.99 -15.59
CA PRO A 269 0.38 -8.27 -14.29
C PRO A 269 0.06 -9.69 -13.77
N LEU A 270 -0.51 -10.56 -14.59
CA LEU A 270 -0.85 -11.92 -14.24
C LEU A 270 0.41 -12.80 -14.17
N ALA A 271 0.82 -13.19 -12.97
CA ALA A 271 1.96 -14.10 -12.78
C ALA A 271 1.54 -15.56 -12.96
N LYS A 272 0.42 -15.95 -12.33
CA LYS A 272 -0.06 -17.34 -12.30
C LYS A 272 -1.58 -17.41 -12.14
N LEU A 273 -2.19 -18.31 -12.91
CA LEU A 273 -3.59 -18.69 -12.79
C LEU A 273 -3.67 -20.10 -12.20
N ILE A 274 -4.41 -20.24 -11.11
CA ILE A 274 -4.55 -21.50 -10.39
C ILE A 274 -6.02 -21.92 -10.45
N VAL A 275 -6.29 -23.07 -11.03
CA VAL A 275 -7.63 -23.67 -11.09
C VAL A 275 -7.68 -24.83 -10.11
N HIS A 276 -8.70 -24.87 -9.26
CA HIS A 276 -8.96 -25.98 -8.36
C HIS A 276 -10.26 -26.68 -8.73
N CYS A 277 -10.18 -28.01 -8.90
CA CYS A 277 -11.32 -28.91 -9.06
C CYS A 277 -11.44 -29.73 -7.77
N THR A 278 -12.55 -29.59 -7.03
CA THR A 278 -12.70 -30.15 -5.68
C THR A 278 -13.90 -31.08 -5.60
N TRP A 279 -13.72 -32.23 -4.96
CA TRP A 279 -14.73 -33.19 -4.55
C TRP A 279 -14.76 -33.26 -3.02
N PRO A 280 -15.67 -32.54 -2.35
CA PRO A 280 -15.74 -32.54 -0.89
C PRO A 280 -16.43 -33.82 -0.38
N GLN A 281 -15.93 -34.36 0.74
CA GLN A 281 -16.57 -35.43 1.53
C GLN A 281 -17.12 -36.62 0.72
N VAL A 282 -16.34 -37.14 -0.22
CA VAL A 282 -16.70 -38.34 -0.98
C VAL A 282 -16.40 -39.59 -0.16
N ALA A 283 -17.31 -40.55 -0.14
CA ALA A 283 -17.07 -41.82 0.54
C ALA A 283 -16.11 -42.71 -0.28
N ASP A 284 -15.13 -43.31 0.40
CA ASP A 284 -14.10 -44.15 -0.22
C ASP A 284 -14.62 -45.42 -0.93
N ASN A 285 -15.83 -45.85 -0.61
CA ASN A 285 -16.50 -46.97 -1.27
C ASN A 285 -17.24 -46.59 -2.57
N VAL A 286 -17.36 -45.29 -2.87
CA VAL A 286 -18.04 -44.77 -4.07
C VAL A 286 -17.05 -44.39 -5.17
N VAL A 287 -15.82 -44.03 -4.79
CA VAL A 287 -14.79 -43.58 -5.74
C VAL A 287 -13.54 -44.43 -5.64
N VAL A 288 -12.92 -44.66 -6.79
CA VAL A 288 -11.66 -45.37 -6.94
C VAL A 288 -10.62 -44.44 -7.52
N ASP A 289 -9.49 -44.32 -6.83
CA ASP A 289 -8.30 -43.70 -7.38
C ASP A 289 -7.07 -44.56 -7.08
N SER A 290 -6.46 -45.03 -8.16
CA SER A 290 -5.40 -46.01 -8.20
C SER A 290 -4.46 -45.72 -9.37
N GLN A 291 -3.33 -46.44 -9.42
CA GLN A 291 -2.38 -46.26 -10.51
C GLN A 291 -2.95 -46.56 -11.90
N THR A 292 -3.90 -47.48 -12.00
CA THR A 292 -4.47 -47.93 -13.27
C THR A 292 -5.77 -47.22 -13.65
N TYR A 293 -6.48 -46.66 -12.68
CA TYR A 293 -7.82 -46.09 -12.85
C TYR A 293 -8.12 -45.04 -11.79
N SER A 294 -8.76 -43.95 -12.21
CA SER A 294 -9.19 -42.85 -11.34
C SER A 294 -10.56 -42.34 -11.76
N ASP A 295 -11.51 -42.26 -10.81
CA ASP A 295 -12.84 -41.65 -11.01
C ASP A 295 -12.79 -40.11 -10.98
N PHE A 296 -11.67 -39.51 -10.58
CA PHE A 296 -11.54 -38.06 -10.49
C PHE A 296 -11.23 -37.45 -11.86
N ASP A 297 -12.28 -37.18 -12.65
CA ASP A 297 -12.18 -36.37 -13.87
C ASP A 297 -12.46 -34.89 -13.55
N PRO A 298 -11.49 -33.97 -13.70
CA PRO A 298 -11.66 -32.53 -13.47
C PRO A 298 -12.94 -31.95 -14.09
N MET A 299 -13.32 -32.41 -15.29
CA MET A 299 -14.50 -31.93 -16.01
C MET A 299 -15.82 -32.23 -15.31
N THR A 300 -15.83 -33.24 -14.43
CA THR A 300 -17.00 -33.68 -13.65
C THR A 300 -16.95 -33.23 -12.20
N ALA A 301 -15.92 -32.47 -11.79
CA ALA A 301 -15.77 -32.03 -10.42
C ALA A 301 -16.95 -31.12 -9.99
N PRO A 302 -17.53 -31.34 -8.79
CA PRO A 302 -18.71 -30.59 -8.35
C PRO A 302 -18.40 -29.13 -8.02
N LEU A 303 -17.17 -28.83 -7.59
CA LEU A 303 -16.75 -27.49 -7.21
C LEU A 303 -15.51 -27.06 -7.99
N TRP A 304 -15.61 -25.91 -8.63
CA TRP A 304 -14.52 -25.25 -9.33
C TRP A 304 -14.21 -23.92 -8.65
N SER A 305 -12.93 -23.64 -8.41
CA SER A 305 -12.50 -22.31 -7.98
C SER A 305 -11.27 -21.86 -8.75
N LEU A 306 -11.17 -20.55 -8.94
CA LEU A 306 -10.10 -19.90 -9.69
C LEU A 306 -9.40 -18.91 -8.77
N ARG A 307 -8.08 -19.01 -8.69
CA ARG A 307 -7.22 -18.06 -7.99
C ARG A 307 -6.26 -17.42 -8.96
N VAL A 308 -6.15 -16.10 -8.86
CA VAL A 308 -5.19 -15.31 -9.61
C VAL A 308 -4.08 -14.88 -8.65
N GLN A 309 -2.84 -15.10 -9.07
CA GLN A 309 -1.68 -14.52 -8.44
C GLN A 309 -1.13 -13.44 -9.38
N LEU A 310 -1.13 -12.22 -8.88
CA LEU A 310 -0.55 -11.07 -9.58
C LEU A 310 0.95 -11.01 -9.28
N GLU A 311 1.68 -10.39 -10.20
CA GLU A 311 3.08 -10.02 -9.99
C GLU A 311 3.18 -8.98 -8.87
N ASP A 312 4.19 -9.10 -7.99
CA ASP A 312 4.36 -8.20 -6.85
C ASP A 312 4.70 -6.77 -7.30
N THR A 313 5.45 -6.63 -8.40
CA THR A 313 5.89 -5.34 -8.94
C THR A 313 5.50 -5.20 -10.41
N PRO A 314 4.21 -4.95 -10.71
CA PRO A 314 3.78 -4.75 -12.09
C PRO A 314 4.27 -3.41 -12.63
N VAL A 315 4.59 -3.38 -13.93
CA VAL A 315 5.02 -2.17 -14.62
C VAL A 315 3.80 -1.31 -14.95
N CYS A 316 3.48 -0.36 -14.08
CA CYS A 316 2.31 0.52 -14.18
C CYS A 316 2.69 1.91 -14.68
N TYR A 317 2.01 2.40 -15.72
CA TYR A 317 2.34 3.69 -16.33
C TYR A 317 2.16 4.88 -15.39
N LEU A 318 1.11 4.86 -14.55
CA LEU A 318 0.88 5.93 -13.58
C LEU A 318 1.96 5.95 -12.51
N ALA A 319 2.36 4.77 -12.02
CA ALA A 319 3.40 4.63 -10.99
C ALA A 319 4.75 5.11 -11.51
N GLU A 320 5.11 4.75 -12.75
CA GLU A 320 6.31 5.27 -13.42
C GLU A 320 6.26 6.79 -13.58
N CYS A 321 5.17 7.33 -14.13
CA CYS A 321 5.02 8.77 -14.36
C CYS A 321 5.10 9.58 -13.06
N LEU A 322 4.41 9.16 -12.00
CA LEU A 322 4.46 9.83 -10.70
C LEU A 322 5.81 9.63 -9.99
N GLY A 323 6.41 8.44 -10.09
CA GLY A 323 7.72 8.15 -9.52
C GLY A 323 8.81 9.04 -10.11
N GLU A 324 8.83 9.19 -11.44
CA GLU A 324 9.75 10.11 -12.11
C GLU A 324 9.47 11.58 -11.76
N TYR A 325 8.19 11.96 -11.61
CA TYR A 325 7.82 13.32 -11.22
C TYR A 325 8.25 13.65 -9.78
N LEU A 326 8.11 12.70 -8.84
CA LEU A 326 8.57 12.86 -7.46
C LEU A 326 10.09 13.03 -7.36
N GLN A 327 10.88 12.35 -8.21
CA GLN A 327 12.34 12.52 -8.27
C GLN A 327 12.78 13.95 -8.66
N ILE A 328 11.86 14.79 -9.17
CA ILE A 328 12.16 16.19 -9.50
C ILE A 328 12.23 17.04 -8.23
N VAL A 329 11.53 16.67 -7.16
CA VAL A 329 11.57 17.38 -5.88
C VAL A 329 13.00 17.42 -5.30
N ASP A 330 13.78 16.37 -5.54
CA ASP A 330 15.18 16.29 -5.10
C ASP A 330 16.16 17.04 -6.02
N SER A 331 15.69 17.52 -7.17
CA SER A 331 16.53 18.22 -8.15
C SER A 331 16.77 19.67 -7.76
N ARG A 332 18.01 20.02 -7.42
CA ARG A 332 18.43 21.40 -7.10
C ARG A 332 18.93 22.21 -8.29
N ARG A 333 18.79 21.69 -9.51
CA ARG A 333 19.32 22.34 -10.73
C ARG A 333 18.52 23.58 -11.07
N ALA A 334 19.21 24.69 -11.35
CA ALA A 334 18.57 25.92 -11.80
C ALA A 334 18.09 25.82 -13.27
N LEU A 335 17.09 26.62 -13.66
CA LEU A 335 16.63 26.69 -15.06
C LEU A 335 17.76 27.07 -16.04
N THR A 336 18.71 27.88 -15.59
CA THR A 336 19.90 28.30 -16.34
C THR A 336 20.85 27.14 -16.66
N GLU A 337 20.79 26.04 -15.90
CA GLU A 337 21.56 24.82 -16.19
C GLU A 337 20.93 23.99 -17.31
N TYR A 338 19.61 24.09 -17.51
CA TYR A 338 18.91 23.46 -18.62
C TYR A 338 18.97 24.29 -19.89
N PHE A 339 18.97 25.63 -19.75
CA PHE A 339 19.05 26.58 -20.85
C PHE A 339 20.10 27.66 -20.55
N SER A 340 21.32 27.44 -21.04
CA SER A 340 22.45 28.37 -20.86
C SER A 340 22.23 29.74 -21.49
N GLU A 341 21.31 29.84 -22.47
CA GLU A 341 20.89 31.09 -23.10
C GLU A 341 20.25 32.06 -22.10
N LEU A 342 19.57 31.54 -21.07
CA LEU A 342 19.00 32.36 -19.99
C LEU A 342 20.07 32.96 -19.07
N ALA A 343 21.25 32.33 -18.98
CA ALA A 343 22.38 32.83 -18.20
C ALA A 343 23.17 33.95 -18.92
N PHE A 344 23.26 33.86 -20.26
CA PHE A 344 24.04 34.80 -21.07
C PHE A 344 23.40 36.19 -21.22
N GLY A 345 22.10 36.34 -20.95
CA GLY A 345 21.44 37.66 -20.91
C GLY A 345 21.84 38.52 -19.70
N ALA A 346 22.34 37.91 -18.62
CA ALA A 346 22.71 38.61 -17.39
C ALA A 346 24.15 39.18 -17.40
N THR A 347 25.02 38.68 -18.28
CA THR A 347 26.47 38.98 -18.26
C THR A 347 26.93 40.01 -19.31
N GLN A 348 26.02 40.55 -20.14
CA GLN A 348 26.33 41.65 -21.07
C GLN A 348 26.27 43.07 -20.46
N ASN A 349 26.36 43.19 -19.14
CA ASN A 349 26.47 44.50 -18.46
C ASN A 349 27.92 44.82 -18.09
N LEU A 350 28.78 45.13 -19.08
CA LEU A 350 30.07 45.85 -18.91
C LEU A 350 30.57 46.38 -20.28
N PRO A 351 31.23 47.55 -20.33
CA PRO A 351 30.59 48.86 -20.41
C PRO A 351 30.88 49.56 -21.75
N GLY A 352 29.85 50.17 -22.35
CA GLY A 352 30.01 50.98 -23.55
C GLY A 352 28.69 51.50 -24.07
N THR A 353 28.29 52.69 -23.60
CA THR A 353 27.29 53.59 -24.20
C THR A 353 25.84 53.08 -24.29
N HIS A 354 25.16 52.90 -23.15
CA HIS A 354 23.69 52.95 -23.11
C HIS A 354 23.24 53.87 -21.97
N ASN A 355 22.31 54.78 -22.26
CA ASN A 355 21.81 55.78 -21.32
C ASN A 355 20.92 55.05 -20.27
N PRO A 356 21.15 55.19 -18.96
CA PRO A 356 20.45 54.43 -17.92
C PRO A 356 18.93 54.67 -17.85
N LEU A 357 18.41 55.66 -18.58
CA LEU A 357 16.97 55.91 -18.71
C LEU A 357 16.30 55.06 -19.80
N ASP A 358 17.04 54.52 -20.78
CA ASP A 358 16.49 53.57 -21.77
C ASP A 358 16.12 52.23 -21.10
N LEU A 359 16.72 51.90 -19.94
CA LEU A 359 16.36 50.74 -19.12
C LEU A 359 14.96 50.84 -18.49
N LEU A 360 14.40 52.05 -18.39
CA LEU A 360 13.06 52.32 -17.84
C LEU A 360 11.99 52.42 -18.93
N THR A 361 12.38 52.55 -20.21
CA THR A 361 11.46 52.73 -21.33
C THR A 361 11.49 51.58 -22.35
N GLU A 362 12.50 50.71 -22.33
CA GLU A 362 12.55 49.53 -23.21
C GLU A 362 12.01 48.27 -22.53
N SER A 363 10.86 47.79 -23.00
CA SER A 363 10.33 46.46 -22.68
C SER A 363 11.23 45.37 -23.27
N LYS A 364 12.21 44.88 -22.51
CA LYS A 364 13.06 43.75 -22.90
C LYS A 364 12.43 42.41 -22.50
N ILE A 365 11.29 41.99 -23.04
CA ILE A 365 10.99 40.54 -23.19
C ILE A 365 10.01 40.31 -24.39
N PRO A 366 10.21 39.28 -25.25
CA PRO A 366 9.13 38.77 -26.10
C PRO A 366 7.86 38.46 -25.30
N SER A 367 6.75 38.99 -25.78
CA SER A 367 5.40 38.48 -25.51
C SER A 367 5.16 37.17 -26.28
N LEU A 368 4.04 36.50 -25.97
CA LEU A 368 3.34 35.46 -26.75
C LEU A 368 3.29 35.65 -28.29
N SER A 369 3.74 36.79 -28.80
CA SER A 369 3.85 37.14 -30.21
C SER A 369 4.87 36.31 -31.01
N SER A 370 5.74 35.52 -30.36
CA SER A 370 6.64 34.61 -31.08
C SER A 370 5.95 33.32 -31.56
N VAL A 371 4.82 32.93 -30.95
CA VAL A 371 4.11 31.67 -31.26
C VAL A 371 2.61 31.90 -31.60
N LEU A 372 2.02 33.04 -31.22
CA LEU A 372 0.64 33.42 -31.58
C LEU A 372 0.62 34.56 -32.61
N PRO A 373 -0.12 34.42 -33.74
CA PRO A 373 -0.23 35.48 -34.72
C PRO A 373 -1.08 36.64 -34.17
N THR A 374 -0.44 37.74 -33.75
CA THR A 374 -1.15 38.96 -33.37
C THR A 374 -1.56 39.78 -34.59
N ILE A 375 -2.86 40.07 -34.65
CA ILE A 375 -3.46 41.17 -35.41
C ILE A 375 -2.87 42.50 -34.87
N ARG A 376 -2.01 43.17 -35.64
CA ARG A 376 -1.96 44.65 -35.81
C ARG A 376 -0.82 45.02 -36.77
N GLY A 377 -1.18 45.65 -37.88
CA GLY A 377 -0.23 46.20 -38.85
C GLY A 377 0.52 47.42 -38.28
N GLY A 378 1.77 47.57 -38.70
CA GLY A 378 2.62 48.70 -38.35
C GLY A 378 4.10 48.33 -38.50
N SER A 379 4.71 48.85 -39.55
CA SER A 379 6.13 48.70 -39.90
C SER A 379 7.07 49.20 -38.80
N GLY A 380 8.02 48.36 -38.38
CA GLY A 380 9.17 48.76 -37.56
C GLY A 380 10.00 47.55 -37.17
N GLY A 381 11.21 47.44 -37.69
CA GLY A 381 12.08 46.28 -37.47
C GLY A 381 12.54 46.16 -36.01
N SER A 382 12.03 45.17 -35.29
CA SER A 382 12.58 44.71 -34.01
C SER A 382 13.22 43.34 -34.20
N LYS A 383 14.49 43.20 -33.78
CA LYS A 383 15.25 41.94 -33.78
C LYS A 383 14.45 40.83 -33.07
N LYS A 384 14.34 39.67 -33.71
CA LYS A 384 13.69 38.48 -33.13
C LYS A 384 14.42 38.07 -31.83
N PRO A 385 13.72 37.86 -30.72
CA PRO A 385 14.35 37.41 -29.48
C PRO A 385 14.79 35.95 -29.57
N ALA A 386 15.81 35.60 -28.79
CA ALA A 386 16.36 34.24 -28.71
C ALA A 386 15.28 33.26 -28.26
N LYS A 387 15.11 32.19 -29.03
CA LYS A 387 14.10 31.15 -28.81
C LYS A 387 14.71 30.09 -27.92
N LEU A 388 14.02 29.74 -26.83
CA LEU A 388 14.46 28.66 -25.94
C LEU A 388 14.46 27.34 -26.70
N GLU A 389 15.62 26.85 -27.13
CA GLU A 389 15.73 25.56 -27.82
C GLU A 389 15.43 24.43 -26.83
N GLY A 390 14.27 23.80 -26.95
CA GLY A 390 13.84 22.71 -26.08
C GLY A 390 13.20 21.54 -26.84
N PRO A 391 12.95 20.41 -26.15
CA PRO A 391 12.47 19.19 -26.79
C PRO A 391 11.00 19.23 -27.22
N LEU A 392 10.21 20.20 -26.73
CA LEU A 392 8.81 20.40 -27.16
C LEU A 392 8.76 21.16 -28.48
N THR A 393 7.92 20.72 -29.41
CA THR A 393 7.62 21.47 -30.63
C THR A 393 6.81 22.72 -30.33
N ASP A 394 6.88 23.73 -31.20
CA ASP A 394 6.13 24.99 -31.02
C ASP A 394 4.62 24.76 -30.96
N GLU A 395 4.13 23.77 -31.72
CA GLU A 395 2.71 23.38 -31.75
C GLU A 395 2.28 22.72 -30.44
N GLN A 396 3.08 21.78 -29.92
CA GLN A 396 2.83 21.14 -28.62
C GLN A 396 2.81 22.15 -27.48
N LEU A 397 3.81 23.03 -27.45
CA LEU A 397 3.93 24.06 -26.42
C LEU A 397 2.75 25.03 -26.46
N LYS A 398 2.32 25.42 -27.66
CA LYS A 398 1.13 26.27 -27.86
C LYS A 398 -0.14 25.60 -27.36
N ASP A 399 -0.37 24.34 -27.72
CA ASP A 399 -1.57 23.60 -27.29
C ASP A 399 -1.59 23.39 -25.77
N MET A 400 -0.42 23.09 -25.16
CA MET A 400 -0.28 23.00 -23.70
C MET A 400 -0.57 24.34 -23.01
N LEU A 401 -0.09 25.46 -23.56
CA LEU A 401 -0.38 26.79 -23.02
C LEU A 401 -1.85 27.18 -23.18
N TYR A 402 -2.51 26.81 -24.27
CA TYR A 402 -3.96 27.00 -24.41
C TYR A 402 -4.79 26.12 -23.47
N TYR A 403 -4.29 24.93 -23.11
CA TYR A 403 -4.92 24.12 -22.08
C TYR A 403 -4.82 24.77 -20.68
N LEU A 404 -3.72 25.45 -20.36
CA LEU A 404 -3.53 26.19 -19.10
C LEU A 404 -4.25 27.55 -19.11
N PHE A 405 -4.23 28.24 -20.23
CA PHE A 405 -4.76 29.59 -20.42
C PHE A 405 -5.74 29.64 -21.61
N PRO A 406 -6.95 29.09 -21.45
CA PRO A 406 -7.92 29.02 -22.54
C PRO A 406 -8.40 30.40 -23.02
N ASP A 407 -8.29 31.41 -22.16
CA ASP A 407 -8.60 32.82 -22.46
C ASP A 407 -7.72 33.43 -23.56
N ALA A 408 -6.54 32.85 -23.81
CA ALA A 408 -5.64 33.26 -24.89
C ALA A 408 -6.05 32.72 -26.27
N GLU A 409 -6.91 31.70 -26.33
CA GLU A 409 -7.40 31.09 -27.57
C GLU A 409 -8.63 31.84 -28.11
N LYS A 410 -8.68 32.12 -29.42
CA LYS A 410 -9.81 32.82 -30.08
C LYS A 410 -10.27 32.01 -31.31
N PRO A 411 -11.58 31.88 -31.59
CA PRO A 411 -12.72 32.58 -30.97
C PRO A 411 -13.41 31.83 -29.81
N VAL A 412 -13.26 30.50 -29.70
CA VAL A 412 -13.83 29.67 -28.63
C VAL A 412 -12.72 28.80 -28.05
N PRO A 413 -12.50 28.79 -26.72
CA PRO A 413 -11.48 27.95 -26.10
C PRO A 413 -11.82 26.46 -26.24
N ARG A 414 -10.81 25.64 -26.55
CA ARG A 414 -10.96 24.17 -26.61
C ARG A 414 -11.17 23.53 -25.24
N TRP A 415 -10.59 24.11 -24.19
CA TRP A 415 -10.66 23.57 -22.82
C TRP A 415 -11.06 24.63 -21.78
N PRO A 416 -12.29 25.17 -21.82
CA PRO A 416 -12.73 26.15 -20.83
C PRO A 416 -12.66 25.57 -19.41
N TYR A 417 -12.36 26.42 -18.42
CA TYR A 417 -12.50 26.04 -17.03
C TYR A 417 -13.98 25.90 -16.66
N PRO A 418 -14.35 24.91 -15.82
CA PRO A 418 -15.71 24.79 -15.33
C PRO A 418 -16.10 26.06 -14.57
N THR A 419 -17.29 26.59 -14.84
CA THR A 419 -17.84 27.70 -14.06
C THR A 419 -18.07 27.19 -12.64
N THR A 420 -17.30 27.70 -11.68
CA THR A 420 -17.32 27.34 -10.26
C THR A 420 -18.69 27.61 -9.64
N SER A 421 -19.64 26.72 -9.89
CA SER A 421 -20.94 26.69 -9.25
C SER A 421 -20.80 25.93 -7.93
N GLY A 422 -20.26 26.59 -6.91
CA GLY A 422 -20.57 26.37 -5.48
C GLY A 422 -20.79 24.95 -4.96
N ARG A 423 -20.06 23.92 -5.43
CA ARG A 423 -19.97 22.66 -4.69
C ARG A 423 -18.82 22.78 -3.71
N ALA A 424 -19.11 23.33 -2.53
CA ALA A 424 -18.26 23.11 -1.38
C ALA A 424 -18.17 21.59 -1.18
N ALA A 425 -17.06 20.98 -1.59
CA ALA A 425 -16.76 19.62 -1.19
C ALA A 425 -16.85 19.56 0.34
N GLU A 426 -17.50 18.52 0.89
CA GLU A 426 -17.58 18.33 2.33
C GLU A 426 -16.18 18.45 2.95
N PHE A 427 -16.09 19.22 4.03
CA PHE A 427 -14.83 19.46 4.70
C PHE A 427 -14.37 18.18 5.37
N ASP A 428 -13.34 17.56 4.78
CA ASP A 428 -12.64 16.44 5.35
C ASP A 428 -11.36 16.93 6.05
N PRO A 429 -11.29 16.92 7.39
CA PRO A 429 -10.12 17.38 8.14
C PRO A 429 -8.89 16.48 7.94
N LEU A 430 -9.04 15.28 7.40
CA LEU A 430 -7.94 14.35 7.13
C LEU A 430 -7.40 14.48 5.69
N LYS A 431 -8.06 15.28 4.85
CA LYS A 431 -7.65 15.47 3.46
C LYS A 431 -6.37 16.32 3.37
N ILE A 432 -5.39 15.81 2.65
CA ILE A 432 -4.17 16.56 2.31
C ILE A 432 -4.55 17.78 1.48
N LYS A 433 -4.05 18.96 1.87
CA LYS A 433 -4.27 20.22 1.15
C LYS A 433 -3.81 20.10 -0.30
N SER A 434 -4.75 20.11 -1.25
CA SER A 434 -4.51 19.96 -2.68
C SER A 434 -5.22 21.06 -3.48
N ALA A 435 -4.98 21.14 -4.79
CA ALA A 435 -5.70 22.08 -5.65
C ALA A 435 -7.06 21.50 -6.07
N ASP A 436 -8.02 22.36 -6.39
CA ASP A 436 -9.33 21.93 -6.89
C ASP A 436 -9.19 21.12 -8.19
N PRO A 437 -10.06 20.11 -8.41
CA PRO A 437 -10.08 19.36 -9.66
C PRO A 437 -10.24 20.29 -10.86
N ASP A 438 -9.43 20.06 -11.90
CA ASP A 438 -9.41 20.87 -13.13
C ASP A 438 -9.04 22.36 -12.94
N SER A 439 -8.55 22.77 -11.77
CA SER A 439 -7.97 24.12 -11.56
C SER A 439 -6.65 24.31 -12.32
N LEU A 440 -6.19 25.55 -12.47
CA LEU A 440 -4.93 25.86 -13.13
C LEU A 440 -3.75 25.08 -12.53
N VAL A 441 -3.70 24.97 -11.20
CA VAL A 441 -2.62 24.24 -10.50
C VAL A 441 -2.71 22.74 -10.78
N HIS A 442 -3.93 22.19 -10.85
CA HIS A 442 -4.13 20.78 -11.20
C HIS A 442 -3.69 20.51 -12.65
N ARG A 443 -4.15 21.33 -13.61
CA ARG A 443 -3.75 21.23 -15.03
C ARG A 443 -2.24 21.36 -15.22
N LEU A 444 -1.62 22.33 -14.54
CA LEU A 444 -0.18 22.54 -14.57
C LEU A 444 0.58 21.33 -14.02
N ALA A 445 0.20 20.80 -12.86
CA ALA A 445 0.86 19.63 -12.29
C ALA A 445 0.76 18.41 -13.22
N THR A 446 -0.41 18.18 -13.82
CA THR A 446 -0.62 17.11 -14.80
C THR A 446 0.28 17.28 -16.03
N LEU A 447 0.35 18.48 -16.61
CA LEU A 447 1.22 18.73 -17.76
C LEU A 447 2.71 18.57 -17.42
N LEU A 448 3.17 19.07 -16.27
CA LEU A 448 4.57 18.95 -15.87
C LEU A 448 4.98 17.47 -15.70
N ALA A 449 4.10 16.65 -15.12
CA ALA A 449 4.31 15.21 -15.01
C ALA A 449 4.37 14.52 -16.38
N LEU A 450 3.46 14.87 -17.31
CA LEU A 450 3.46 14.35 -18.67
C LEU A 450 4.70 14.78 -19.47
N CYS A 451 5.09 16.06 -19.39
CA CYS A 451 6.28 16.59 -20.05
C CYS A 451 7.54 15.85 -19.60
N ASN A 452 7.66 15.59 -18.30
CA ASN A 452 8.77 14.84 -17.76
C ASN A 452 8.78 13.39 -18.26
N ALA A 453 7.64 12.69 -18.21
CA ALA A 453 7.58 11.28 -18.58
C ALA A 453 7.72 11.02 -20.10
N TYR A 454 7.21 11.91 -20.97
CA TYR A 454 7.01 11.57 -22.39
C TYR A 454 7.59 12.52 -23.42
N PHE A 455 7.88 13.78 -23.07
CA PHE A 455 8.24 14.81 -24.07
C PHE A 455 9.69 15.26 -24.03
N GLY A 456 10.53 14.64 -23.20
CA GLY A 456 11.97 14.98 -23.11
C GLY A 456 12.49 15.21 -21.69
N GLY A 457 11.82 14.65 -20.67
CA GLY A 457 12.34 14.65 -19.32
C GLY A 457 12.33 16.03 -18.66
N LYS A 458 13.29 16.22 -17.76
CA LYS A 458 13.47 17.46 -17.00
C LYS A 458 13.64 18.70 -17.87
N ARG A 459 14.16 18.56 -19.10
CA ARG A 459 14.33 19.68 -20.05
C ARG A 459 12.98 20.14 -20.65
N ALA A 460 12.08 19.21 -20.95
CA ALA A 460 10.73 19.54 -21.42
C ALA A 460 9.91 20.22 -20.31
N LEU A 461 10.00 19.69 -19.09
CA LEU A 461 9.41 20.32 -17.91
C LEU A 461 9.93 21.74 -17.71
N ALA A 462 11.25 21.94 -17.76
CA ALA A 462 11.87 23.25 -17.59
C ALA A 462 11.43 24.24 -18.69
N GLN A 463 11.26 23.78 -19.93
CA GLN A 463 10.74 24.59 -21.04
C GLN A 463 9.31 25.06 -20.76
N LEU A 464 8.41 24.14 -20.42
CA LEU A 464 7.01 24.48 -20.10
C LEU A 464 6.92 25.40 -18.88
N TRP A 465 7.73 25.15 -17.85
CA TRP A 465 7.79 25.98 -16.65
C TRP A 465 8.27 27.40 -16.95
N ALA A 466 9.31 27.55 -17.79
CA ALA A 466 9.80 28.87 -18.20
C ALA A 466 8.71 29.68 -18.91
N GLU A 467 8.01 29.07 -19.88
CA GLU A 467 6.91 29.73 -20.59
C GLU A 467 5.71 30.05 -19.69
N PHE A 468 5.35 29.12 -18.81
CA PHE A 468 4.30 29.35 -17.80
C PHE A 468 4.65 30.57 -16.92
N THR A 469 5.87 30.65 -16.39
CA THR A 469 6.29 31.78 -15.54
C THR A 469 6.33 33.11 -16.31
N GLN A 470 6.71 33.07 -17.58
CA GLN A 470 6.72 34.24 -18.46
C GLN A 470 5.29 34.74 -18.73
N GLU A 471 4.37 33.82 -18.98
CA GLU A 471 2.95 34.13 -19.19
C GLU A 471 2.28 34.67 -17.91
N MET A 472 2.64 34.12 -16.76
CA MET A 472 2.21 34.62 -15.45
C MET A 472 2.72 36.04 -15.19
N ARG A 473 3.98 36.34 -15.52
CA ARG A 473 4.54 37.69 -15.43
C ARG A 473 3.76 38.67 -16.31
N TYR A 474 3.53 38.30 -17.57
CA TYR A 474 2.77 39.12 -18.50
C TYR A 474 1.35 39.44 -17.99
N ARG A 475 0.67 38.47 -17.37
CA ARG A 475 -0.65 38.67 -16.75
C ARG A 475 -0.59 39.66 -15.59
N VAL A 476 0.37 39.49 -14.69
CA VAL A 476 0.54 40.37 -13.53
C VAL A 476 0.88 41.80 -13.95
N GLU A 477 1.76 41.99 -14.93
CA GLU A 477 2.14 43.31 -15.45
C GLU A 477 0.97 44.05 -16.10
N ARG A 478 0.10 43.32 -16.81
CA ARG A 478 -1.07 43.88 -17.51
C ARG A 478 -2.38 43.78 -16.73
N CYS A 479 -2.32 43.29 -15.49
CA CYS A 479 -3.49 43.03 -14.64
C CYS A 479 -4.57 42.17 -15.33
N ILE A 480 -4.16 41.14 -16.06
CA ILE A 480 -5.07 40.14 -16.65
C ILE A 480 -5.32 39.07 -15.60
N GLN A 481 -6.59 38.79 -15.29
CA GLN A 481 -6.98 37.78 -14.31
C GLN A 481 -6.47 36.38 -14.71
N ILE A 482 -5.96 35.63 -13.73
CA ILE A 482 -5.48 34.27 -13.91
C ILE A 482 -6.70 33.34 -13.95
N PRO A 483 -6.94 32.60 -15.06
CA PRO A 483 -8.08 31.70 -15.19
C PRO A 483 -7.89 30.43 -14.35
N GLY A 484 -8.98 29.71 -14.07
CA GLY A 484 -8.91 28.40 -13.38
C GLY A 484 -8.55 28.47 -11.89
N VAL A 485 -8.65 29.67 -11.30
CA VAL A 485 -8.43 29.94 -9.87
C VAL A 485 -9.68 30.62 -9.33
N ALA A 486 -10.24 30.12 -8.23
CA ALA A 486 -11.45 30.69 -7.64
C ALA A 486 -11.19 32.14 -7.18
N GLY A 487 -12.13 33.05 -7.46
CA GLY A 487 -12.08 34.43 -6.97
C GLY A 487 -12.40 34.54 -5.47
N GLY A 488 -11.98 35.64 -4.85
CA GLY A 488 -12.20 35.91 -3.43
C GLY A 488 -10.96 35.67 -2.55
N PHE A 489 -11.17 35.62 -1.24
CA PHE A 489 -10.08 35.42 -0.27
C PHE A 489 -9.42 34.04 -0.43
N PRO A 490 -8.11 33.92 -0.16
CA PRO A 490 -7.39 32.65 -0.28
C PRO A 490 -8.01 31.53 0.57
N ASP A 491 -8.28 30.38 -0.05
CA ASP A 491 -8.89 29.24 0.63
C ASP A 491 -7.81 28.39 1.32
N SER A 492 -7.79 28.43 2.66
CA SER A 492 -6.83 27.69 3.50
C SER A 492 -6.88 26.16 3.38
N ARG A 493 -7.93 25.62 2.73
CA ARG A 493 -8.12 24.20 2.42
C ARG A 493 -7.33 23.75 1.19
N THR A 494 -6.96 24.69 0.31
CA THR A 494 -6.23 24.39 -0.93
C THR A 494 -4.71 24.39 -0.72
N CYS A 495 -3.94 23.91 -1.70
CA CYS A 495 -2.47 23.95 -1.62
C CYS A 495 -1.91 25.39 -1.67
N LEU A 496 -0.70 25.59 -1.12
CA LEU A 496 -0.09 26.91 -0.99
C LEU A 496 0.06 27.65 -2.34
N LEU A 497 0.41 26.93 -3.41
CA LEU A 497 0.52 27.53 -4.74
C LEU A 497 -0.83 28.07 -5.22
N HIS A 498 -1.92 27.34 -4.99
CA HIS A 498 -3.27 27.79 -5.34
C HIS A 498 -3.65 29.06 -4.56
N GLN A 499 -3.39 29.09 -3.25
CA GLN A 499 -3.62 30.26 -2.41
C GLN A 499 -2.85 31.51 -2.87
N LYS A 500 -1.59 31.34 -3.30
CA LYS A 500 -0.77 32.45 -3.82
C LYS A 500 -1.30 32.98 -5.15
N LEU A 501 -1.82 32.11 -6.02
CA LEU A 501 -2.46 32.54 -7.26
C LEU A 501 -3.79 33.27 -6.99
N GLN A 502 -4.57 32.84 -6.00
CA GLN A 502 -5.77 33.57 -5.54
C GLN A 502 -5.39 34.98 -5.06
N MET A 503 -4.35 35.08 -4.23
CA MET A 503 -3.84 36.36 -3.74
C MET A 503 -3.37 37.27 -4.89
N LEU A 504 -2.70 36.72 -5.93
CA LEU A 504 -2.31 37.50 -7.11
C LEU A 504 -3.53 38.06 -7.86
N ASN A 505 -4.59 37.28 -8.03
CA ASN A 505 -5.83 37.76 -8.65
C ASN A 505 -6.46 38.93 -7.88
N VAL A 506 -6.51 38.83 -6.55
CA VAL A 506 -6.99 39.90 -5.66
C VAL A 506 -6.10 41.16 -5.77
N CYS A 507 -4.78 41.00 -5.79
CA CYS A 507 -3.85 42.12 -5.94
C CYS A 507 -4.02 42.84 -7.29
N MET A 508 -4.18 42.08 -8.38
CA MET A 508 -4.43 42.65 -9.72
C MET A 508 -5.78 43.38 -9.77
N GLU A 509 -6.83 42.85 -9.15
CA GLU A 509 -8.14 43.51 -9.06
C GLU A 509 -8.07 44.82 -8.27
N ARG A 510 -7.39 44.83 -7.12
CA ARG A 510 -7.18 46.06 -6.35
C ARG A 510 -6.38 47.10 -7.13
N ARG A 511 -5.38 46.66 -7.91
CA ARG A 511 -4.58 47.54 -8.75
C ARG A 511 -5.39 48.17 -9.87
N THR A 512 -6.22 47.39 -10.58
CA THR A 512 -7.10 47.92 -11.64
C THR A 512 -8.15 48.88 -11.09
N LEU A 513 -8.68 48.62 -9.89
CA LEU A 513 -9.60 49.53 -9.21
C LEU A 513 -8.94 50.87 -8.84
N ARG A 514 -7.70 50.82 -8.30
CA ARG A 514 -6.94 52.02 -7.94
C ARG A 514 -6.55 52.86 -9.17
N GLU A 515 -6.12 52.21 -10.25
CA GLU A 515 -5.74 52.87 -11.50
C GLU A 515 -6.97 53.32 -12.32
N GLY A 516 -8.13 52.68 -12.11
CA GLY A 516 -9.41 52.95 -12.79
C GLY A 516 -10.33 53.97 -12.11
N GLY A 517 -10.00 54.47 -10.92
CA GLY A 517 -10.66 55.62 -10.31
C GLY A 517 -12.16 55.47 -10.00
N LEU A 518 -12.61 54.29 -9.56
CA LEU A 518 -13.98 54.12 -9.04
C LEU A 518 -13.96 53.64 -7.58
N PRO A 519 -14.68 54.32 -6.66
CA PRO A 519 -14.73 53.96 -5.25
C PRO A 519 -15.53 52.67 -5.03
N PHE A 520 -15.04 51.87 -4.07
CA PHE A 520 -15.62 50.64 -3.58
C PHE A 520 -17.04 50.89 -3.04
N SER A 521 -18.05 50.45 -3.79
CA SER A 521 -19.40 50.28 -3.25
C SER A 521 -20.00 49.01 -3.82
N MET A 522 -19.91 47.95 -3.01
CA MET A 522 -20.80 46.79 -2.98
C MET A 522 -21.26 46.22 -4.32
N THR A 523 -20.63 45.14 -4.76
CA THR A 523 -21.24 44.15 -5.66
C THR A 523 -21.31 42.79 -4.97
N SER A 524 -22.14 42.70 -3.93
CA SER A 524 -22.82 41.46 -3.56
C SER A 524 -24.09 41.36 -4.41
N GLY A 525 -24.21 40.30 -5.21
CA GLY A 525 -25.25 40.17 -6.23
C GLY A 525 -26.69 40.01 -5.70
N ALA A 526 -27.66 40.48 -6.49
CA ALA A 526 -28.80 39.70 -7.01
C ALA A 526 -29.94 40.61 -7.49
N THR A 527 -30.49 40.28 -8.65
CA THR A 527 -31.78 40.71 -9.19
C THR A 527 -32.95 40.30 -8.29
N THR A 528 -33.87 41.21 -7.95
CA THR A 528 -35.34 41.16 -8.24
C THR A 528 -36.17 42.17 -7.39
N SER A 529 -37.01 42.93 -8.09
CA SER A 529 -38.33 43.51 -7.72
C SER A 529 -38.61 44.13 -6.33
N GLY A 530 -38.87 45.45 -6.32
CA GLY A 530 -40.20 46.01 -6.02
C GLY A 530 -40.71 46.23 -4.58
N LEU A 531 -40.91 47.51 -4.25
CA LEU A 531 -41.88 48.14 -3.32
C LEU A 531 -41.60 48.25 -1.79
N SER A 532 -41.29 49.50 -1.40
CA SER A 532 -41.81 50.36 -0.31
C SER A 532 -42.14 49.81 1.09
N GLY A 533 -41.54 50.43 2.12
CA GLY A 533 -42.09 50.48 3.49
C GLY A 533 -41.04 50.82 4.55
N ALA A 534 -41.27 51.90 5.31
CA ALA A 534 -40.36 52.46 6.32
C ALA A 534 -40.29 51.65 7.63
N GLY A 535 -39.16 51.74 8.35
CA GLY A 535 -39.08 51.37 9.78
C GLY A 535 -37.71 50.94 10.30
N THR A 536 -37.05 51.86 11.04
CA THR A 536 -36.24 51.64 12.26
C THR A 536 -35.16 50.54 12.32
N GLY A 537 -33.89 50.98 12.25
CA GLY A 537 -32.80 50.77 13.21
C GLY A 537 -32.43 49.36 13.69
N THR A 538 -31.16 48.96 13.44
CA THR A 538 -30.24 48.37 14.44
C THR A 538 -28.84 48.24 13.86
N ALA A 539 -27.85 48.50 14.72
CA ALA A 539 -26.43 48.50 14.45
C ALA A 539 -25.79 47.10 14.41
N GLY A 540 -24.63 47.02 13.77
CA GLY A 540 -23.68 45.90 13.72
C GLY A 540 -22.92 46.02 12.41
N GLY A 541 -21.67 46.46 12.35
CA GLY A 541 -20.51 46.13 13.18
C GLY A 541 -19.48 45.59 12.21
N ASP A 542 -18.97 46.46 11.34
CA ASP A 542 -18.01 46.12 10.29
C ASP A 542 -16.60 46.23 10.89
N SER A 543 -15.92 45.10 11.03
CA SER A 543 -14.53 45.04 11.48
C SER A 543 -13.62 45.10 10.26
N ASP A 544 -13.23 46.31 9.89
CA ASP A 544 -12.08 46.58 9.03
C ASP A 544 -10.81 46.11 9.75
N GLU A 545 -10.36 44.87 9.52
CA GLU A 545 -9.01 44.46 9.89
C GLU A 545 -8.04 44.95 8.79
N GLU A 546 -7.46 46.13 9.05
CA GLU A 546 -6.31 46.69 8.34
C GLU A 546 -5.17 45.66 8.25
N PHE A 547 -4.72 45.41 7.02
CA PHE A 547 -3.54 44.60 6.74
C PHE A 547 -2.30 45.40 7.17
N PHE A 548 -1.69 45.05 8.30
CA PHE A 548 -0.45 45.68 8.77
C PHE A 548 0.70 45.36 7.82
N ASP A 549 1.27 46.39 7.19
CA ASP A 549 2.61 46.35 6.62
C ASP A 549 3.60 46.20 7.80
N CYS A 550 4.33 45.09 7.85
CA CYS A 550 5.42 44.91 8.81
C CYS A 550 6.61 45.77 8.36
N ASP A 551 6.80 46.94 8.99
CA ASP A 551 8.04 47.69 8.89
C ASP A 551 9.18 46.89 9.56
N GLU A 552 10.16 46.46 8.74
CA GLU A 552 11.43 45.90 9.20
C GLU A 552 12.29 47.01 9.83
N GLU A 553 12.16 47.22 11.13
CA GLU A 553 13.20 47.88 11.93
C GLU A 553 13.37 47.16 13.28
N GLU A 554 14.31 46.20 13.34
CA GLU A 554 15.00 45.92 14.60
C GLU A 554 16.50 46.16 14.43
N GLN A 555 16.91 47.21 15.14
CA GLN A 555 18.24 47.77 15.27
C GLN A 555 19.21 46.83 15.96
N GLU A 556 20.46 46.93 15.54
CA GLU A 556 21.66 46.54 16.27
C GLU A 556 21.59 46.93 17.77
N ARG A 557 21.66 45.95 18.66
CA ARG A 557 22.63 45.91 19.77
C ARG A 557 22.66 44.58 20.52
#